data_AF-A0A0N4WJF9-F1
#
_entry.id   AF-A0A0N4WJF9-F1
#
_cell.length_a   1.000
_cell.length_b   1.000
_cell.length_c   1.000
_cell.angle_alpha   90.00
_cell.angle_beta   90.00
_cell.angle_gamma   90.00
#
_symmetry.space_group_name_H-M   'P 1'
#
loop_
_entity.id
_entity.type
_entity.pdbx_description
1 polymer ?
#
loop_
_entity_poly.entity_id
_entity_poly.type
_entity_poly.pdbx_seq_one_letter_code
_entity_poly.pdbx_strand_id
1 'polypeptide(L)'
;MGGLFSKKAPSPPKNCEITEQDQAILQLKVQRDKIKQFVRRKEKCMERERELARQLIKDGRKDRALLLLKKKRFQENVIERTLKQLDNIDRMVHDLEFADIQQRVVEGLRQGNDALKKMNAIFDIDEIEKLMEETKEAAEYQEEISALLTGQLTTTDVEEAEHELEQLLAAQVGDVVLPDVPAHELPRREREKEGKKREAVAMEA
;
A
#
# COMPACT_ATOMS: atom_id res chain seq x y z
N MET A 1 29.86 -54.75 1.82
CA MET A 1 30.54 -53.43 1.85
C MET A 1 29.89 -52.55 0.80
N GLY A 2 29.33 -51.40 1.20
CA GLY A 2 28.97 -50.31 0.27
C GLY A 2 27.49 -50.17 -0.06
N GLY A 3 26.72 -49.56 0.85
CA GLY A 3 25.37 -49.06 0.60
C GLY A 3 25.08 -47.88 1.51
N LEU A 4 25.91 -46.83 1.43
CA LEU A 4 25.93 -45.71 2.38
C LEU A 4 25.70 -44.35 1.71
N PHE A 5 24.83 -44.21 0.70
CA PHE A 5 24.41 -42.88 0.24
C PHE A 5 22.97 -42.90 -0.29
N SER A 6 22.00 -43.16 0.59
CA SER A 6 20.63 -42.66 0.38
C SER A 6 20.49 -41.37 1.17
N LYS A 7 20.76 -40.23 0.50
CA LYS A 7 20.50 -38.90 1.05
C LYS A 7 18.98 -38.79 1.26
N LYS A 8 18.55 -38.75 2.53
CA LYS A 8 17.18 -38.40 2.91
C LYS A 8 16.78 -37.12 2.17
N ALA A 9 15.66 -37.17 1.43
CA ALA A 9 15.04 -35.98 0.87
C ALA A 9 14.72 -34.99 2.02
N PRO A 10 14.90 -33.68 1.81
CA PRO A 10 14.51 -32.69 2.81
C PRO A 10 13.02 -32.85 3.08
N SER A 11 12.66 -33.06 4.35
CA SER A 11 11.27 -33.06 4.78
C SER A 11 10.62 -31.73 4.36
N PRO A 12 9.41 -31.74 3.76
CA PRO A 12 8.73 -30.51 3.40
C PRO A 12 8.58 -29.63 4.65
N PRO A 13 8.70 -28.30 4.50
CA PRO A 13 8.59 -27.39 5.63
C PRO A 13 7.25 -27.62 6.33
N LYS A 14 7.33 -27.93 7.63
CA LYS A 14 6.17 -27.94 8.53
C LYS A 14 5.75 -26.48 8.68
N ASN A 15 4.68 -26.11 8.00
CA ASN A 15 3.81 -24.93 8.19
C ASN A 15 3.31 -24.39 6.84
N CYS A 16 2.65 -25.23 6.05
CA CYS A 16 1.69 -24.78 5.04
C CYS A 16 0.34 -25.36 5.43
N GLU A 17 -0.22 -24.88 6.54
CA GLU A 17 -1.63 -25.13 6.84
C GLU A 17 -2.42 -24.33 5.81
N ILE A 18 -3.05 -25.03 4.87
CA ILE A 18 -3.89 -24.40 3.86
C ILE A 18 -5.09 -23.81 4.60
N THR A 19 -5.18 -22.49 4.62
CA THR A 19 -6.27 -21.78 5.29
C THR A 19 -7.55 -21.92 4.47
N GLU A 20 -8.73 -21.83 5.10
CA GLU A 20 -10.01 -21.80 4.37
C GLU A 20 -10.04 -20.68 3.32
N GLN A 21 -9.37 -19.56 3.61
CA GLN A 21 -9.16 -18.43 2.71
C GLN A 21 -8.36 -18.82 1.46
N ASP A 22 -7.28 -19.60 1.62
CA ASP A 22 -6.47 -20.09 0.49
C ASP A 22 -7.29 -21.04 -0.40
N GLN A 23 -8.15 -21.87 0.20
CA GLN A 23 -9.06 -22.74 -0.54
C GLN A 23 -10.09 -21.92 -1.34
N ALA A 24 -10.65 -20.86 -0.74
CA ALA A 24 -11.59 -19.97 -1.42
C ALA A 24 -10.91 -19.23 -2.59
N ILE A 25 -9.72 -18.69 -2.38
CA ILE A 25 -8.92 -18.03 -3.44
C ILE A 25 -8.61 -19.03 -4.57
N LEU A 26 -8.23 -20.27 -4.24
CA LEU A 26 -8.00 -21.32 -5.23
C LEU A 26 -9.26 -21.61 -6.04
N GLN A 27 -10.41 -21.77 -5.40
CA GLN A 27 -11.69 -22.04 -6.07
C GLN A 27 -12.06 -20.91 -7.05
N LEU A 28 -11.91 -19.66 -6.63
CA LEU A 28 -12.15 -18.49 -7.49
C LEU A 28 -11.18 -18.44 -8.68
N LYS A 29 -9.89 -18.70 -8.45
CA LYS A 29 -8.87 -18.76 -9.52
C LYS A 29 -9.17 -19.89 -10.52
N VAL A 30 -9.63 -21.05 -10.05
CA VAL A 30 -10.08 -22.15 -10.92
C VAL A 30 -11.32 -21.75 -11.73
N GLN A 31 -12.29 -21.06 -11.13
CA GLN A 31 -13.48 -20.58 -11.84
C GLN A 31 -13.10 -19.54 -12.92
N ARG A 32 -12.23 -18.59 -12.60
CA ARG A 32 -11.67 -17.61 -13.53
C ARG A 32 -11.04 -18.30 -14.75
N ASP A 33 -10.22 -19.32 -14.52
CA ASP A 33 -9.53 -20.03 -15.61
C ASP A 33 -10.51 -20.84 -16.47
N LYS A 34 -11.53 -21.46 -15.86
CA LYS A 34 -12.64 -22.12 -16.58
C LYS A 34 -13.42 -21.13 -17.46
N ILE A 35 -13.71 -19.93 -16.94
CA ILE A 35 -14.39 -18.88 -17.70
C ILE A 35 -13.54 -18.41 -18.87
N LYS A 36 -12.24 -18.15 -18.66
CA LYS A 36 -11.31 -17.80 -19.74
C LYS A 36 -11.27 -18.88 -20.83
N GLN A 37 -11.26 -20.15 -20.43
CA GLN A 37 -11.31 -21.27 -21.37
C GLN A 37 -12.64 -21.32 -22.13
N PHE A 38 -13.77 -21.06 -21.47
CA PHE A 38 -15.09 -21.00 -22.11
C PHE A 38 -15.17 -19.88 -23.14
N VAL A 39 -14.67 -18.68 -22.81
CA VAL A 39 -14.60 -17.54 -23.74
C VAL A 39 -13.80 -17.92 -25.00
N ARG A 40 -12.58 -18.44 -24.83
CA ARG A 40 -11.74 -18.88 -25.97
C ARG A 40 -12.42 -19.93 -26.86
N ARG A 41 -13.13 -20.90 -26.25
CA ARG A 41 -13.90 -21.91 -27.01
C ARG A 41 -15.04 -21.27 -27.79
N LYS A 42 -15.74 -20.29 -27.20
CA LYS A 42 -16.85 -19.57 -27.85
C LYS A 42 -16.37 -18.67 -28.98
N GLU A 43 -15.26 -17.97 -28.81
CA GLU A 43 -14.62 -17.15 -29.87
C GLU A 43 -14.28 -18.02 -31.09
N LYS A 44 -13.65 -19.17 -30.88
CA LYS A 44 -13.36 -20.12 -31.97
C LYS A 44 -14.61 -20.63 -32.68
N CYS A 45 -15.72 -20.84 -31.95
CA CYS A 45 -17.00 -21.19 -32.55
C CYS A 45 -17.58 -20.03 -33.39
N MET A 46 -17.48 -18.78 -32.91
CA MET A 46 -17.93 -17.61 -33.68
C MET A 46 -17.13 -17.41 -34.97
N GLU A 47 -15.82 -17.67 -34.96
CA GLU A 47 -14.98 -17.60 -36.15
C GLU A 47 -15.45 -18.59 -37.23
N ARG A 48 -15.72 -19.84 -36.85
CA ARG A 48 -16.29 -20.86 -37.74
C ARG A 48 -17.66 -20.45 -38.27
N GLU A 49 -18.53 -19.93 -37.42
CA GLU A 49 -19.85 -19.44 -37.84
C GLU A 49 -19.74 -18.26 -38.82
N ARG A 50 -18.72 -17.41 -38.67
CA ARG A 50 -18.43 -16.31 -39.60
C ARG A 50 -17.97 -16.83 -40.97
N GLU A 51 -17.13 -17.85 -41.00
CA GLU A 51 -16.70 -18.50 -42.24
C GLU A 51 -17.86 -19.19 -42.95
N LEU A 52 -18.69 -19.93 -42.22
CA LEU A 52 -19.90 -20.56 -42.74
C LEU A 52 -20.89 -19.52 -43.28
N ALA A 53 -21.06 -18.39 -42.58
CA ALA A 53 -21.90 -17.30 -43.06
C ALA A 53 -21.34 -16.70 -44.38
N ARG A 54 -20.02 -16.55 -44.50
CA ARG A 54 -19.38 -16.10 -45.75
C ARG A 54 -19.61 -17.08 -46.91
N GLN A 55 -19.53 -18.38 -46.65
CA GLN A 55 -19.79 -19.42 -47.66
C GLN A 55 -21.26 -19.38 -48.12
N LEU A 56 -22.21 -19.32 -47.19
CA LEU A 56 -23.64 -19.26 -47.52
C LEU A 56 -24.03 -18.00 -48.32
N ILE A 57 -23.32 -16.88 -48.12
CA ILE A 57 -23.49 -15.67 -48.93
C ILE A 57 -23.02 -15.90 -50.36
N LYS A 58 -21.89 -16.59 -50.56
CA LYS A 58 -21.38 -16.97 -51.90
C LYS A 58 -22.34 -17.92 -52.61
N ASP A 59 -22.97 -18.83 -51.87
CA ASP A 59 -23.95 -19.79 -52.40
C ASP A 59 -25.34 -19.16 -52.64
N GLY A 60 -25.52 -17.85 -52.43
CA GLY A 60 -26.78 -17.14 -52.64
C GLY A 60 -27.86 -17.37 -51.58
N ARG A 61 -27.57 -18.13 -50.51
CA ARG A 61 -28.54 -18.49 -49.45
C ARG A 61 -28.58 -17.44 -48.34
N LYS A 62 -29.14 -16.28 -48.66
CA LYS A 62 -29.19 -15.10 -47.77
C LYS A 62 -29.93 -15.35 -46.44
N ASP A 63 -31.05 -16.06 -46.44
CA ASP A 63 -31.84 -16.30 -45.22
C ASP A 63 -31.09 -17.14 -44.19
N ARG A 64 -30.35 -18.15 -44.64
CA ARG A 64 -29.52 -19.00 -43.77
C ARG A 64 -28.31 -18.23 -43.23
N ALA A 65 -27.69 -17.39 -44.07
CA ALA A 65 -26.60 -16.51 -43.62
C ALA A 65 -27.08 -15.52 -42.55
N LEU A 66 -28.27 -14.93 -42.72
CA LEU A 66 -28.86 -14.02 -41.74
C LEU A 66 -29.09 -14.72 -40.39
N LEU A 67 -29.57 -15.97 -40.40
CA LEU A 67 -29.77 -16.75 -39.18
C LEU A 67 -28.44 -17.02 -38.44
N LEU A 68 -27.37 -17.36 -39.16
CA LEU A 68 -26.04 -17.52 -38.56
C LEU A 68 -25.50 -16.21 -37.98
N LEU A 69 -25.71 -15.08 -38.64
CA LEU A 69 -25.28 -13.78 -38.13
C LEU A 69 -26.06 -13.37 -36.87
N LYS A 70 -27.36 -13.70 -36.79
CA LYS A 70 -28.15 -13.53 -35.56
C LYS A 70 -27.62 -14.41 -34.43
N LYS A 71 -27.28 -15.67 -34.73
CA LYS A 71 -26.66 -16.60 -33.77
C LYS A 71 -25.30 -16.08 -33.27
N LYS A 72 -24.47 -15.55 -34.17
CA LYS A 72 -23.19 -14.89 -33.84
C LYS A 72 -23.40 -13.73 -32.87
N ARG A 73 -24.34 -12.83 -33.17
CA ARG A 73 -24.64 -11.68 -32.29
C ARG A 73 -25.12 -12.09 -30.90
N PHE A 74 -25.91 -13.17 -30.81
CA PHE A 74 -26.26 -13.74 -29.51
C PHE A 74 -25.04 -14.27 -28.76
N GLN A 75 -24.10 -14.94 -29.44
CA GLN A 75 -22.86 -15.42 -28.82
C GLN A 75 -21.96 -14.27 -28.36
N GLU A 76 -21.88 -13.17 -29.10
CA GLU A 76 -21.17 -11.94 -28.70
C GLU A 76 -21.74 -11.41 -27.38
N ASN A 77 -23.07 -11.30 -27.26
CA ASN A 77 -23.72 -10.87 -26.03
C ASN A 77 -23.42 -11.82 -24.84
N VAL A 78 -23.35 -13.13 -25.10
CA VAL A 78 -23.00 -14.11 -24.06
C VAL A 78 -21.55 -13.93 -23.64
N ILE A 79 -20.62 -13.75 -24.58
CA ILE A 79 -19.21 -13.48 -24.27
C ILE A 79 -19.08 -12.19 -23.45
N GLU A 80 -19.78 -11.12 -23.84
CA GLU A 80 -19.76 -9.85 -23.09
C GLU A 80 -20.25 -10.02 -21.64
N ARG A 81 -21.35 -10.77 -21.42
CA ARG A 81 -21.83 -11.09 -20.08
C ARG A 81 -20.82 -11.91 -19.29
N THR A 82 -20.19 -12.88 -19.94
CA THR A 82 -19.18 -13.72 -19.32
C THR A 82 -17.89 -12.94 -18.97
N LEU A 83 -17.50 -11.96 -19.78
CA LEU A 83 -16.39 -11.05 -19.46
C LEU A 83 -16.72 -10.20 -18.23
N LYS A 84 -17.95 -9.67 -18.12
CA LYS A 84 -18.39 -8.97 -16.90
C LYS A 84 -18.34 -9.87 -15.66
N GLN A 85 -18.68 -11.15 -15.80
CA GLN A 85 -18.55 -12.12 -14.72
C GLN A 85 -17.08 -12.40 -14.36
N LEU A 86 -16.19 -12.40 -15.34
CA LEU A 86 -14.75 -12.53 -15.13
C LEU A 86 -14.22 -11.36 -14.30
N ASP A 87 -14.59 -10.13 -14.66
CA ASP A 87 -14.20 -8.93 -13.90
C ASP A 87 -14.70 -8.99 -12.45
N ASN A 88 -15.92 -9.50 -12.24
CA ASN A 88 -16.46 -9.69 -10.89
C ASN A 88 -15.65 -10.72 -10.07
N ILE A 89 -15.21 -11.82 -10.69
CA ILE A 89 -14.36 -12.82 -10.01
C ILE A 89 -12.99 -12.23 -9.69
N ASP A 90 -12.39 -11.49 -10.61
CA ASP A 90 -11.09 -10.86 -10.37
C ASP A 90 -11.20 -9.84 -9.22
N ARG A 91 -12.30 -9.06 -9.13
CA ARG A 91 -12.59 -8.21 -7.96
C ARG A 91 -12.72 -9.00 -6.66
N MET A 92 -13.50 -10.08 -6.64
CA MET A 92 -13.66 -10.92 -5.44
C MET A 92 -12.33 -11.52 -4.97
N VAL A 93 -11.44 -11.90 -5.89
CA VAL A 93 -10.09 -12.38 -5.53
C VAL A 93 -9.29 -11.26 -4.86
N HIS A 94 -9.28 -10.06 -5.42
CA HIS A 94 -8.59 -8.92 -4.83
C HIS A 94 -9.18 -8.52 -3.46
N ASP A 95 -10.50 -8.54 -3.32
CA ASP A 95 -11.17 -8.21 -2.06
C ASP A 95 -10.81 -9.22 -0.95
N LEU A 96 -10.72 -10.51 -1.30
CA LEU A 96 -10.28 -11.55 -0.34
C LEU A 96 -8.80 -11.42 0.02
N GLU A 97 -7.93 -11.16 -0.95
CA GLU A 97 -6.50 -10.94 -0.70
C GLU A 97 -6.29 -9.69 0.17
N PHE A 98 -7.10 -8.64 -0.02
CA PHE A 98 -7.08 -7.46 0.82
C PHE A 98 -7.62 -7.72 2.23
N ALA A 99 -8.68 -8.53 2.37
CA ALA A 99 -9.22 -8.93 3.66
C ALA A 99 -8.20 -9.72 4.50
N ASP A 100 -7.39 -10.59 3.88
CA ASP A 100 -6.28 -11.28 4.57
C ASP A 100 -5.25 -10.29 5.10
N ILE A 101 -4.85 -9.30 4.29
CA ILE A 101 -3.94 -8.24 4.74
C ILE A 101 -4.56 -7.45 5.89
N GLN A 102 -5.84 -7.07 5.80
CA GLN A 102 -6.54 -6.36 6.88
C GLN A 102 -6.56 -7.17 8.17
N GLN A 103 -6.82 -8.48 8.10
CA GLN A 103 -6.80 -9.35 9.27
C GLN A 103 -5.42 -9.32 9.94
N ARG A 104 -4.34 -9.46 9.15
CA ARG A 104 -2.96 -9.41 9.68
C ARG A 104 -2.62 -8.05 10.30
N VAL A 105 -3.09 -6.95 9.71
CA VAL A 105 -2.90 -5.61 10.29
C VAL A 105 -3.63 -5.49 11.64
N VAL A 106 -4.87 -5.98 11.74
CA VAL A 106 -5.64 -5.97 12.99
C VAL A 106 -4.97 -6.83 14.06
N GLU A 107 -4.46 -8.01 13.70
CA GLU A 107 -3.70 -8.87 14.60
C GLU A 107 -2.41 -8.19 15.09
N GLY A 108 -1.68 -7.51 14.20
CA GLY A 108 -0.49 -6.72 14.55
C GLY A 108 -0.80 -5.57 15.50
N LEU A 109 -1.90 -4.83 15.25
CA LEU A 109 -2.37 -3.78 16.16
C LEU A 109 -2.78 -4.32 17.53
N ARG A 110 -3.43 -5.50 17.56
CA ARG A 110 -3.80 -6.17 18.81
C ARG A 110 -2.56 -6.56 19.62
N GLN A 111 -1.56 -7.17 18.98
CA GLN A 111 -0.30 -7.51 19.63
C GLN A 111 0.44 -6.27 20.13
N GLY A 112 0.46 -5.19 19.34
CA GLY A 112 1.04 -3.90 19.75
C GLY A 112 0.32 -3.30 20.97
N ASN A 113 -1.02 -3.35 21.00
CA ASN A 113 -1.82 -2.89 22.14
C ASN A 113 -1.54 -3.74 23.39
N ASP A 114 -1.48 -5.07 23.25
CA ASP A 114 -1.15 -5.97 24.35
C ASP A 114 0.29 -5.73 24.87
N ALA A 115 1.25 -5.43 23.99
CA ALA A 115 2.61 -5.06 24.37
C ALA A 115 2.65 -3.71 25.12
N LEU A 116 1.91 -2.70 24.64
CA LEU A 116 1.78 -1.41 25.33
C LEU A 116 1.12 -1.57 26.70
N LYS A 117 0.08 -2.39 26.82
CA LYS A 117 -0.55 -2.70 28.12
C LYS A 117 0.42 -3.36 29.09
N LYS A 118 1.24 -4.30 28.61
CA LYS A 118 2.27 -4.93 29.45
C LYS A 118 3.34 -3.93 29.86
N MET A 119 3.79 -3.05 28.96
CA MET A 119 4.73 -1.98 29.27
C MET A 119 4.15 -1.02 30.31
N ASN A 120 2.90 -0.56 30.13
CA ASN A 120 2.18 0.28 31.09
C ASN A 120 1.91 -0.42 32.42
N ALA A 121 1.91 -1.75 32.48
CA ALA A 121 1.79 -2.49 33.73
C ALA A 121 3.15 -2.74 34.42
N ILE A 122 4.26 -2.59 33.69
CA ILE A 122 5.63 -2.67 34.24
C ILE A 122 6.04 -1.31 34.81
N PHE A 123 5.58 -0.20 34.23
CA PHE A 123 5.58 1.09 34.89
C PHE A 123 4.52 1.03 36.01
N ASP A 124 4.95 0.82 37.25
CA ASP A 124 4.05 0.69 38.39
C ASP A 124 3.15 1.93 38.48
N ILE A 125 1.85 1.72 38.71
CA ILE A 125 0.89 2.81 38.96
C ILE A 125 1.41 3.69 40.11
N ASP A 126 2.06 3.08 41.10
CA ASP A 126 2.70 3.77 42.23
C ASP A 126 3.86 4.69 41.81
N GLU A 127 4.64 4.34 40.77
CA GLU A 127 5.70 5.21 40.25
C GLU A 127 5.11 6.38 39.45
N ILE A 128 4.00 6.15 38.73
CA ILE A 128 3.27 7.20 38.02
C ILE A 128 2.59 8.14 39.03
N GLU A 129 1.97 7.61 40.08
CA GLU A 129 1.34 8.39 41.16
C GLU A 129 2.38 9.22 41.91
N LYS A 130 3.53 8.62 42.29
CA LYS A 130 4.64 9.37 42.91
C LYS A 130 5.19 10.46 42.01
N LEU A 131 5.39 10.19 40.72
CA LEU A 131 5.88 11.21 39.80
C LEU A 131 4.86 12.33 39.59
N MET A 132 3.55 12.03 39.59
CA MET A 132 2.50 13.04 39.57
C MET A 132 2.45 13.86 40.87
N GLU A 133 2.61 13.22 42.03
CA GLU A 133 2.70 13.89 43.32
C GLU A 133 3.95 14.80 43.39
N GLU A 134 5.13 14.27 43.07
CA GLU A 134 6.40 15.04 43.03
C GLU A 134 6.31 16.22 42.05
N THR A 135 5.70 16.04 40.87
CA THR A 135 5.52 17.14 39.91
C THR A 135 4.55 18.19 40.44
N LYS A 136 3.49 17.78 41.13
CA LYS A 136 2.50 18.68 41.71
C LYS A 136 3.10 19.46 42.88
N GLU A 137 3.84 18.80 43.78
CA GLU A 137 4.57 19.45 44.86
C GLU A 137 5.64 20.42 44.34
N ALA A 138 6.38 20.05 43.30
CA ALA A 138 7.35 20.95 42.66
C ALA A 138 6.69 22.17 42.02
N ALA A 139 5.52 21.99 41.38
CA ALA A 139 4.74 23.10 40.83
C ALA A 139 4.20 24.02 41.94
N GLU A 140 3.67 23.47 43.02
CA GLU A 140 3.20 24.23 44.18
C GLU A 140 4.36 24.99 44.87
N TYR A 141 5.53 24.36 45.01
CA TYR A 141 6.73 25.01 45.54
C TYR A 141 7.24 26.12 44.63
N GLN A 142 7.19 25.94 43.31
CA GLN A 142 7.52 26.99 42.35
C GLN A 142 6.55 28.16 42.44
N GLU A 143 5.24 27.89 42.57
CA GLU A 143 4.23 28.92 42.77
C GLU A 143 4.42 29.65 44.11
N GLU A 144 4.78 28.94 45.17
CA GLU A 144 5.08 29.53 46.48
C GLU A 144 6.34 30.43 46.41
N ILE A 145 7.41 29.97 45.76
CA ILE A 145 8.60 30.78 45.49
C ILE A 145 8.21 32.01 44.67
N SER A 146 7.46 31.84 43.59
CA SER A 146 7.00 32.96 42.76
C SER A 146 6.17 33.95 43.57
N ALA A 147 5.23 33.48 44.40
CA ALA A 147 4.41 34.34 45.26
C ALA A 147 5.24 35.09 46.31
N LEU A 148 6.22 34.43 46.94
CA LEU A 148 7.13 35.05 47.90
C LEU A 148 8.03 36.10 47.24
N LEU A 149 8.58 35.80 46.05
CA LEU A 149 9.43 36.73 45.30
C LEU A 149 8.62 37.93 44.79
N THR A 150 7.44 37.73 44.21
CA THR A 150 6.56 38.81 43.75
C THR A 150 6.06 39.69 44.91
N GLY A 151 5.92 39.14 46.12
CA GLY A 151 5.53 39.90 47.31
C GLY A 151 6.66 40.74 47.93
N GLN A 152 7.93 40.45 47.63
CA GLN A 152 9.10 41.11 48.21
C GLN A 152 9.86 42.01 47.24
N LEU A 153 9.77 41.76 45.93
CA LEU A 153 10.47 42.54 44.91
C LEU A 153 9.66 43.78 44.51
N THR A 154 10.34 44.92 44.34
CA THR A 154 9.74 46.13 43.78
C THR A 154 9.76 46.08 42.25
N THR A 155 8.95 46.90 41.58
CA THR A 155 8.88 46.91 40.11
C THR A 155 10.24 47.20 39.45
N THR A 156 11.07 48.02 40.09
CA THR A 156 12.43 48.32 39.63
C THR A 156 13.39 47.13 39.76
N ASP A 157 13.25 46.31 40.81
CA ASP A 157 14.09 45.11 40.98
C ASP A 157 13.77 44.04 39.93
N VAL A 158 12.50 43.95 39.50
CA VAL A 158 12.07 43.05 38.44
C VAL A 158 12.63 43.50 37.08
N GLU A 159 12.57 44.80 36.78
CA GLU A 159 13.13 45.36 35.52
C GLU A 159 14.66 45.17 35.42
N GLU A 160 15.40 45.32 36.53
CA GLU A 160 16.84 45.07 36.56
C GLU A 160 17.18 43.59 36.33
N ALA A 161 16.41 42.66 36.93
CA ALA A 161 16.59 41.22 36.75
C ALA A 161 16.25 40.76 35.31
N GLU A 162 15.23 41.36 34.68
CA GLU A 162 14.90 41.12 33.27
C GLU A 162 16.04 41.55 32.35
N HIS A 163 16.63 42.73 32.60
CA HIS A 163 17.75 43.24 31.81
C HIS A 163 19.03 42.41 31.99
N GLU A 164 19.30 41.87 33.20
CA GLU A 164 20.41 40.94 33.42
C GLU A 164 20.18 39.60 32.69
N LEU A 165 18.96 39.07 32.71
CA LEU A 165 18.59 37.86 31.98
C LEU A 165 18.78 38.03 30.46
N GLU A 166 18.38 39.18 29.90
CA GLU A 166 18.59 39.51 28.49
C GLU A 166 20.08 39.52 28.10
N GLN A 167 20.95 40.07 28.97
CA GLN A 167 22.39 40.07 28.74
C GLN A 167 22.99 38.65 28.74
N LEU A 168 22.55 37.79 29.65
CA LEU A 168 23.00 36.39 29.72
C LEU A 168 22.55 35.59 28.50
N LEU A 169 21.30 35.79 28.04
CA LEU A 169 20.80 35.17 26.81
C LEU A 169 21.57 35.65 25.58
N ALA A 170 21.86 36.96 25.48
CA ALA A 170 22.67 37.51 24.39
C ALA A 170 24.10 36.96 24.38
N ALA A 171 24.70 36.74 25.55
CA ALA A 171 26.02 36.12 25.68
C ALA A 171 26.03 34.64 25.25
N GLN A 172 24.93 33.91 25.46
CA GLN A 172 24.82 32.48 25.15
C GLN A 172 24.56 32.20 23.65
N VAL A 173 23.94 33.14 22.92
CA VAL A 173 23.72 33.04 21.47
C VAL A 173 25.02 33.26 20.66
N GLY A 174 26.06 33.86 21.26
CA GLY A 174 27.35 34.10 20.60
C GLY A 174 28.18 32.86 20.26
N ASP A 175 27.89 31.70 20.88
CA ASP A 175 28.72 30.48 20.78
C ASP A 175 28.10 29.35 19.93
N VAL A 176 26.96 29.58 19.27
CA VAL A 176 26.37 28.58 18.36
C VAL A 176 27.01 28.68 16.97
N VAL A 177 28.12 27.98 16.77
CA VAL A 177 28.65 27.70 15.43
C VAL A 177 27.73 26.68 14.74
N LEU A 178 26.78 27.17 13.96
CA LEU A 178 25.97 26.33 13.07
C LEU A 178 26.90 25.72 12.00
N PRO A 179 26.92 24.38 11.82
CA PRO A 179 27.73 23.75 10.78
C PRO A 179 27.24 24.14 9.39
N ASP A 180 28.19 24.41 8.48
CA ASP A 180 27.90 24.89 7.12
C ASP A 180 27.12 23.84 6.31
N VAL A 181 26.13 24.31 5.56
CA VAL A 181 25.17 23.43 4.85
C VAL A 181 25.92 22.69 3.72
N PRO A 182 25.82 21.35 3.60
CA PRO A 182 26.55 20.62 2.56
C PRO A 182 26.16 21.05 1.14
N ALA A 183 27.10 21.63 0.41
CA ALA A 183 26.93 22.16 -0.96
C ALA A 183 27.10 21.09 -2.07
N HIS A 184 26.69 19.84 -1.83
CA HIS A 184 26.85 18.83 -2.88
C HIS A 184 25.76 18.98 -3.95
N GLU A 185 26.16 19.31 -5.19
CA GLU A 185 25.23 19.36 -6.32
C GLU A 185 24.54 18.01 -6.52
N LEU A 186 23.21 18.01 -6.52
CA LEU A 186 22.39 16.84 -6.79
C LEU A 186 22.61 16.35 -8.23
N PRO A 187 22.76 15.04 -8.47
CA PRO A 187 23.06 14.50 -9.78
C PRO A 187 21.96 14.85 -10.79
N ARG A 188 22.36 15.50 -11.89
CA ARG A 188 21.49 15.96 -12.97
C ARG A 188 21.06 14.76 -13.82
N ARG A 189 19.76 14.47 -13.83
CA ARG A 189 19.17 13.37 -14.63
C ARG A 189 19.30 13.67 -16.12
N GLU A 190 20.11 12.88 -16.83
CA GLU A 190 20.28 12.97 -18.28
C GLU A 190 18.95 12.69 -19.00
N ARG A 191 18.51 13.62 -19.84
CA ARG A 191 17.40 13.39 -20.77
C ARG A 191 17.98 12.91 -22.09
N GLU A 192 17.74 11.64 -22.43
CA GLU A 192 18.08 11.06 -23.73
C GLU A 192 17.38 11.84 -24.86
N LYS A 193 18.16 12.33 -25.83
CA LYS A 193 17.65 12.87 -27.09
C LYS A 193 17.65 11.77 -28.14
N GLU A 194 16.50 11.15 -28.37
CA GLU A 194 16.28 10.33 -29.58
C GLU A 194 16.17 11.25 -30.80
N GLY A 195 17.22 11.27 -31.63
CA GLY A 195 17.16 11.81 -32.98
C GLY A 195 16.58 10.78 -33.94
N LYS A 196 15.35 11.00 -34.44
CA LYS A 196 14.86 10.35 -35.66
C LYS A 196 14.65 11.41 -36.74
N LYS A 197 15.52 11.34 -37.76
CA LYS A 197 15.40 12.00 -39.06
C LYS A 197 14.01 11.74 -39.64
N ARG A 198 13.36 12.79 -40.16
CA ARG A 198 12.31 12.67 -41.16
C ARG A 198 12.71 13.48 -42.38
N GLU A 199 12.84 12.77 -43.48
CA GLU A 199 12.86 13.29 -44.84
C GLU A 199 11.51 13.96 -45.17
N ALA A 200 11.58 15.09 -45.87
CA ALA A 200 10.55 15.62 -46.77
C ALA A 200 11.35 16.39 -47.84
N VAL A 201 11.63 15.80 -49.00
CA VAL A 201 10.80 15.77 -50.22
C VAL A 201 10.50 17.18 -50.76
N ALA A 202 11.01 17.40 -51.98
CA ALA A 202 10.84 18.50 -52.94
C ALA A 202 9.56 19.36 -52.86
N MET A 203 9.66 20.67 -53.18
CA MET A 203 9.34 21.25 -54.51
C MET A 203 9.33 22.79 -54.46
N GLU A 204 9.75 23.42 -55.57
CA GLU A 204 9.44 24.81 -56.03
C GLU A 204 9.94 26.00 -55.17
N ALA A 205 10.50 27.08 -55.73
CA ALA A 205 10.59 27.63 -57.09
C ALA A 205 11.90 28.43 -57.26
#